data_AF-A0A951BNK9-F1
#
_entry.id   AF-A0A951BNK9-F1
#
_cell.length_a   1.000
_cell.length_b   1.000
_cell.length_c   1.000
_cell.angle_alpha   90.00
_cell.angle_beta   90.00
_cell.angle_gamma   90.00
#
_symmetry.space_group_name_H-M   'P 1'
#
loop_
_entity.id
_entity.type
_entity.pdbx_description
1 polymer ?
#
loop_
_entity_poly.entity_id
_entity_poly.type
_entity_poly.pdbx_seq_one_letter_code
_entity_poly.pdbx_strand_id
1 'polypeptide(L)'
;MQVLVDADNLDVPRLRLLVVALDRAPSADVVVAGAPTVLEALDWPPQAQVLPASGWQGADLLLARAYHADDQPLLLATGDGDFAQLARRHPGQVLLVSGTSSRSRAFTGPRIAMTDPAADGGARLRSWLERSPAP
;
A
#
# COMPACT_ATOMS: atom_id res chain seq x y z
N MET A 1 -3.97 -11.65 3.13
CA MET A 1 -3.82 -10.53 2.17
C MET A 1 -2.62 -9.72 2.60
N GLN A 2 -1.74 -9.38 1.66
CA GLN A 2 -0.54 -8.59 1.94
C GLN A 2 -0.78 -7.11 1.66
N VAL A 3 -0.25 -6.24 2.52
CA VAL A 3 -0.32 -4.79 2.38
C VAL A 3 1.10 -4.23 2.51
N LEU A 4 1.57 -3.56 1.46
CA LEU A 4 2.88 -2.91 1.42
C LEU A 4 2.68 -1.40 1.30
N VAL A 5 3.21 -0.64 2.25
CA VAL A 5 3.05 0.82 2.31
C VAL A 5 4.42 1.50 2.29
N ASP A 6 4.66 2.27 1.24
CA ASP A 6 5.72 3.25 1.19
C ASP A 6 5.16 4.57 1.73
N ALA A 7 5.48 4.87 2.99
CA ALA A 7 4.94 6.02 3.69
C ALA A 7 5.51 7.34 3.14
N ASP A 8 6.73 7.35 2.61
CA ASP A 8 7.38 8.56 2.10
C ASP A 8 6.76 9.03 0.76
N ASN A 9 6.02 8.13 0.11
CA ASN A 9 5.45 8.33 -1.21
C ASN A 9 4.01 8.86 -1.21
N LEU A 10 3.40 8.96 -0.02
CA LEU A 10 2.02 9.41 0.15
C LEU A 10 1.99 10.56 1.15
N ASP A 11 1.09 11.53 0.91
CA ASP A 11 0.87 12.59 1.88
C ASP A 11 0.07 12.09 3.09
N VAL A 12 0.24 12.77 4.23
CA VAL A 12 -0.41 12.43 5.50
C VAL A 12 -1.94 12.27 5.37
N PRO A 13 -2.68 13.11 4.62
CA PRO A 13 -4.12 12.90 4.44
C PRO A 13 -4.49 11.56 3.80
N ARG A 14 -3.75 11.10 2.78
CA ARG A 14 -3.99 9.78 2.17
C ARG A 14 -3.63 8.66 3.12
N LEU A 15 -2.50 8.78 3.82
CA LEU A 15 -2.08 7.79 4.79
C LEU A 15 -3.09 7.64 5.93
N ARG A 16 -3.70 8.74 6.41
CA ARG A 16 -4.79 8.68 7.41
C ARG A 16 -5.99 7.89 6.92
N LEU A 17 -6.42 8.10 5.68
CA LEU A 17 -7.54 7.35 5.09
C LEU A 17 -7.20 5.87 4.90
N LEU A 18 -5.94 5.57 4.56
CA LEU A 18 -5.44 4.20 4.47
C LEU A 18 -5.46 3.50 5.83
N VAL A 19 -4.89 4.14 6.86
CA VAL A 19 -4.86 3.62 8.24
C VAL A 19 -6.27 3.31 8.75
N VAL A 20 -7.21 4.25 8.60
CA VAL A 20 -8.62 4.05 9.01
C VAL A 20 -9.27 2.87 8.29
N ALA A 21 -8.91 2.61 7.04
CA ALA A 21 -9.43 1.48 6.29
C ALA A 21 -8.79 0.16 6.74
N LEU A 22 -7.48 0.16 7.01
CA LEU A 22 -6.74 -1.02 7.47
C LEU A 22 -7.11 -1.45 8.89
N ASP A 23 -7.44 -0.51 9.77
CA ASP A 23 -7.93 -0.80 11.13
C ASP A 23 -9.22 -1.64 11.12
N ARG A 24 -9.99 -1.55 10.03
CA ARG A 24 -11.21 -2.35 9.80
C ARG A 24 -10.96 -3.67 9.08
N ALA A 25 -9.73 -3.95 8.69
CA ALA A 25 -9.30 -5.16 7.98
C ALA A 25 -8.16 -5.88 8.75
N PRO A 26 -8.44 -6.43 9.94
CA PRO A 26 -7.41 -6.91 10.87
C PRO A 26 -6.63 -8.16 10.39
N SER A 27 -7.09 -8.83 9.33
CA SER A 27 -6.47 -10.03 8.77
C SER A 27 -5.44 -9.76 7.66
N ALA A 28 -5.02 -8.51 7.51
CA ALA A 28 -4.00 -8.10 6.57
C ALA A 28 -2.60 -8.18 7.18
N ASP A 29 -1.65 -8.74 6.44
CA ASP A 29 -0.22 -8.68 6.75
C ASP A 29 0.30 -7.32 6.29
N VAL A 30 0.33 -6.35 7.20
CA VAL A 30 0.68 -4.95 6.90
C VAL A 30 2.15 -4.70 7.17
N VAL A 31 2.89 -4.31 6.13
CA VAL A 31 4.27 -3.81 6.24
C VAL A 31 4.33 -2.38 5.75
N VAL A 32 4.90 -1.51 6.58
CA VAL A 32 5.04 -0.08 6.29
C VAL A 32 6.51 0.27 6.37
N ALA A 33 7.04 0.93 5.36
CA ALA A 33 8.40 1.46 5.38
C ALA A 33 8.43 2.95 5.04
N GLY A 34 9.34 3.69 5.65
CA GLY A 34 9.51 5.12 5.39
C GLY A 34 10.41 5.81 6.43
N ALA A 35 10.60 7.11 6.28
CA ALA A 35 11.38 7.91 7.21
C ALA A 35 10.72 7.94 8.60
N PRO A 36 11.50 7.89 9.70
CA PRO A 36 10.95 7.87 11.06
C PRO A 36 9.91 8.97 11.34
N THR A 37 10.18 10.19 10.89
CA THR A 37 9.28 11.34 11.04
C THR A 37 7.92 11.17 10.35
N VAL A 38 7.87 10.42 9.25
CA VAL A 38 6.61 10.13 8.54
C VAL A 38 5.86 9.02 9.24
N LEU A 39 6.57 7.99 9.68
CA LEU A 39 6.00 6.87 10.41
C LEU A 39 5.39 7.30 11.75
N GLU A 40 6.05 8.21 12.46
CA GLU A 40 5.59 8.77 13.75
C GLU A 40 4.41 9.74 13.61
N ALA A 41 4.10 10.21 12.40
CA ALA A 41 2.99 11.15 12.18
C ALA A 41 1.60 10.49 12.24
N LEU A 42 1.54 9.16 12.39
CA LEU A 42 0.34 8.35 12.27
C LEU A 42 0.32 7.22 13.30
N ASP A 43 -0.87 6.91 13.80
CA ASP A 43 -1.12 5.72 14.60
C ASP A 43 -1.38 4.54 13.66
N TRP A 44 -0.35 3.78 13.32
CA TRP A 44 -0.49 2.58 12.48
C TRP A 44 -1.28 1.48 13.22
N PRO A 45 -2.01 0.61 12.48
CA PRO A 45 -2.71 -0.51 13.11
C PRO A 45 -1.75 -1.38 13.93
N PRO A 46 -2.15 -1.92 15.10
CA PRO A 46 -1.24 -2.66 15.99
C PRO A 46 -0.55 -3.88 15.34
N GLN A 47 -1.20 -4.48 14.34
CA GLN A 47 -0.66 -5.61 13.57
C GLN A 47 0.37 -5.19 12.50
N ALA A 48 0.55 -3.90 12.25
CA ALA A 48 1.47 -3.42 11.23
C ALA A 48 2.93 -3.57 11.67
N GLN A 49 3.73 -4.16 10.79
CA GLN A 49 5.17 -4.12 10.89
C GLN A 49 5.69 -2.79 10.35
N VAL A 50 6.04 -1.89 11.26
CA VAL A 50 6.57 -0.56 10.94
C VAL A 50 8.09 -0.61 10.87
N LEU A 51 8.64 -0.35 9.69
CA LEU A 51 10.06 -0.50 9.36
C LEU A 51 10.68 0.88 9.03
N PRO A 52 11.42 1.48 9.97
CA PRO A 52 12.11 2.73 9.69
C PRO A 52 13.17 2.52 8.60
N ALA A 53 13.11 3.37 7.58
CA ALA A 53 14.03 3.40 6.46
C ALA A 53 14.88 4.68 6.51
N SER A 54 16.10 4.59 6.00
CA SER A 54 16.95 5.76 5.76
C SER A 54 17.52 5.73 4.35
N GLY A 55 17.75 6.91 3.78
CA GLY A 55 18.18 7.06 2.40
C GLY A 55 17.04 6.86 1.39
N TRP A 56 17.31 7.22 0.15
CA TRP A 56 16.30 7.35 -0.90
C TRP A 56 15.74 6.02 -1.44
N GLN A 57 16.38 4.87 -1.16
CA GLN A 57 15.89 3.52 -1.55
C GLN A 57 15.60 2.61 -0.35
N GLY A 58 15.71 3.14 0.87
CA GLY A 58 15.61 2.31 2.07
C GLY A 58 14.25 1.63 2.17
N ALA A 59 13.17 2.38 1.90
CA ALA A 59 11.81 1.87 1.92
C ALA A 59 11.60 0.81 0.84
N ASP A 60 12.05 1.08 -0.39
CA ASP A 60 11.90 0.16 -1.53
C ASP A 60 12.50 -1.21 -1.25
N LEU A 61 13.73 -1.23 -0.71
CA LEU A 61 14.43 -2.47 -0.38
C LEU A 61 13.74 -3.25 0.73
N LEU A 62 13.17 -2.57 1.73
CA LEU A 62 12.44 -3.20 2.82
C LEU A 62 11.13 -3.80 2.33
N LEU A 63 10.36 -3.05 1.54
CA LEU A 63 9.08 -3.50 0.99
C LEU A 63 9.27 -4.62 -0.04
N ALA A 64 10.30 -4.55 -0.89
CA ALA A 64 10.63 -5.61 -1.83
C ALA A 64 11.04 -6.92 -1.12
N ARG A 65 11.65 -6.84 0.07
CA ARG A 65 11.98 -8.01 0.89
C ARG A 65 10.77 -8.58 1.63
N ALA A 66 9.86 -7.71 2.06
CA ALA A 66 8.61 -8.11 2.69
C ALA A 66 7.63 -8.73 1.69
N TYR A 67 7.75 -8.40 0.41
CA TYR A 67 6.88 -8.93 -0.63
C TYR A 67 7.00 -10.45 -0.76
N HIS A 68 5.85 -11.11 -0.65
CA HIS A 68 5.67 -12.51 -1.01
C HIS A 68 4.80 -12.63 -2.27
N ALA A 69 5.23 -13.50 -3.18
CA ALA A 69 4.48 -13.83 -4.39
C ALA A 69 3.55 -15.01 -4.11
N ASP A 70 2.27 -14.73 -3.93
CA ASP A 70 1.20 -15.71 -3.77
C ASP A 70 -0.04 -15.30 -4.60
N ASP A 71 -1.12 -16.09 -4.51
CA ASP A 71 -2.39 -15.79 -5.18
C ASP A 71 -3.32 -14.90 -4.35
N GLN A 72 -2.91 -14.53 -3.14
CA GLN A 72 -3.70 -13.69 -2.25
C GLN A 72 -3.69 -12.24 -2.75
N PRO A 73 -4.71 -11.44 -2.44
CA PRO A 73 -4.71 -10.03 -2.84
C PRO A 73 -3.50 -9.27 -2.26
N LEU A 74 -3.00 -8.31 -3.06
CA LEU A 74 -1.96 -7.35 -2.68
C LEU A 74 -2.53 -5.94 -2.69
N LEU A 75 -2.41 -5.22 -1.57
CA LEU A 75 -2.54 -3.77 -1.53
C LEU A 75 -1.14 -3.16 -1.56
N LEU A 76 -0.88 -2.33 -2.56
CA LEU A 76 0.36 -1.58 -2.69
C LEU A 76 0.05 -0.10 -2.56
N ALA A 77 0.55 0.55 -1.51
CA ALA A 77 0.36 1.98 -1.27
C ALA A 77 1.68 2.71 -1.53
N THR A 78 1.83 3.25 -2.74
CA THR A 78 3.04 3.97 -3.16
C THR A 78 2.75 4.85 -4.38
N GLY A 79 3.58 5.87 -4.58
CA GLY A 79 3.66 6.69 -5.77
C GLY A 79 4.81 6.28 -6.71
N ASP A 80 5.67 5.35 -6.27
CA ASP A 80 6.88 4.95 -6.96
C ASP A 80 6.59 3.94 -8.07
N GLY A 81 7.09 4.24 -9.26
CA GLY A 81 6.94 3.40 -10.46
C GLY A 81 7.80 2.14 -10.45
N ASP A 82 8.83 2.04 -9.61
CA ASP A 82 9.72 0.87 -9.59
C ASP A 82 9.00 -0.39 -9.10
N PHE A 83 7.95 -0.23 -8.29
CA PHE A 83 7.06 -1.31 -7.89
C PHE A 83 6.13 -1.82 -9.01
N ALA A 84 6.08 -1.16 -10.17
CA ALA A 84 5.17 -1.56 -11.24
C ALA A 84 5.46 -2.96 -11.77
N GLN A 85 6.73 -3.39 -11.79
CA GLN A 85 7.12 -4.75 -12.18
C GLN A 85 6.59 -5.78 -11.18
N LEU A 86 6.70 -5.49 -9.88
CA LEU A 86 6.18 -6.33 -8.80
C LEU A 86 4.66 -6.45 -8.90
N ALA A 87 3.94 -5.33 -9.01
CA ALA A 87 2.49 -5.31 -9.17
C ALA A 87 2.00 -6.09 -10.41
N ARG A 88 2.72 -6.02 -11.53
CA ARG A 88 2.36 -6.74 -12.76
C ARG A 88 2.59 -8.25 -12.67
N ARG A 89 3.58 -8.68 -11.89
CA ARG A 89 3.95 -10.10 -11.74
C ARG A 89 3.20 -10.79 -10.61
N HIS A 90 2.57 -10.04 -9.73
CA HIS A 90 1.79 -10.59 -8.63
C HIS A 90 0.65 -11.49 -9.18
N PRO A 91 0.55 -12.75 -8.72
CA PRO A 91 -0.47 -13.68 -9.21
C PRO A 91 -1.92 -13.25 -8.88
N GLY A 92 -2.14 -12.68 -7.69
CA GLY A 92 -3.43 -12.23 -7.19
C GLY A 92 -3.93 -10.89 -7.75
N GLN A 93 -5.04 -10.38 -7.19
CA GLN A 93 -5.52 -9.03 -7.48
C GLN A 93 -4.64 -7.99 -6.78
N VAL A 94 -4.36 -6.88 -7.46
CA VAL A 94 -3.58 -5.77 -6.90
C VAL A 94 -4.45 -4.53 -6.79
N LEU A 95 -4.52 -3.94 -5.61
CA LEU A 95 -5.00 -2.57 -5.43
C LEU A 95 -3.81 -1.63 -5.23
N LEU A 96 -3.62 -0.69 -6.14
CA LEU A 96 -2.68 0.41 -5.99
C LEU A 96 -3.38 1.61 -5.32
N VAL A 97 -2.88 2.02 -4.17
CA VAL A 97 -3.25 3.25 -3.49
C VAL A 97 -2.20 4.31 -3.80
N SER A 98 -2.56 5.33 -4.58
CA SER A 98 -1.63 6.37 -5.03
C SER A 98 -2.32 7.74 -5.16
N GLY A 99 -1.53 8.81 -5.24
CA GLY A 99 -2.05 10.15 -5.52
C GLY A 99 -2.35 10.40 -6.99
N THR A 100 -3.26 11.33 -7.28
CA THR A 100 -3.63 11.75 -8.66
C THR A 100 -2.46 12.18 -9.56
N SER A 101 -1.35 12.69 -9.01
CA SER A 101 -0.12 13.02 -9.74
C SER A 101 0.70 11.78 -10.13
N SER A 102 0.50 10.67 -9.42
CA SER A 102 1.25 9.43 -9.53
C SER A 102 0.55 8.41 -10.42
N ARG A 103 -0.25 8.84 -11.41
CA ARG A 103 -0.74 7.97 -12.50
C ARG A 103 0.43 7.54 -13.39
N SER A 104 1.41 6.87 -12.80
CA SER A 104 2.46 6.20 -13.51
C SER A 104 1.77 5.21 -14.43
N ARG A 105 1.90 5.44 -15.74
CA ARG A 105 1.42 4.53 -16.78
C ARG A 105 2.05 3.13 -16.66
N ALA A 106 3.03 2.95 -15.76
CA ALA A 106 3.62 1.67 -15.46
C ALA A 106 2.67 0.73 -14.71
N PHE A 107 1.71 1.25 -13.93
CA PHE A 107 0.71 0.44 -13.22
C PHE A 107 -0.52 0.15 -14.08
N THR A 108 -0.31 -0.63 -15.15
CA THR A 108 -1.37 -1.11 -16.03
C THR A 108 -1.35 -2.63 -16.11
N GLY A 109 -2.52 -3.25 -15.98
CA GLY A 109 -2.68 -4.69 -16.14
C GLY A 109 -4.10 -5.14 -15.79
N PRO A 110 -4.53 -6.34 -16.23
CA PRO A 110 -5.90 -6.81 -16.05
C PRO A 110 -6.27 -7.08 -14.58
N ARG A 111 -5.26 -7.21 -13.70
CA ARG A 111 -5.43 -7.51 -12.26
C ARG A 111 -5.17 -6.30 -11.35
N ILE A 112 -4.81 -5.15 -11.93
CA ILE A 112 -4.42 -3.96 -11.17
C ILE A 112 -5.60 -2.98 -11.18
N ALA A 113 -6.16 -2.73 -10.01
CA ALA A 113 -7.07 -1.63 -9.76
C ALA A 113 -6.30 -0.47 -9.11
N MET A 114 -6.70 0.78 -9.40
CA MET A 114 -6.11 1.97 -8.81
C MET A 114 -7.14 2.76 -8.03
N THR A 115 -6.73 3.33 -6.91
CA THR A 115 -7.54 4.26 -6.13
C THR A 115 -6.71 5.40 -5.56
N ASP A 116 -7.30 6.59 -5.49
CA ASP A 116 -6.78 7.72 -4.71
C ASP A 116 -7.77 8.01 -3.58
N PRO A 117 -7.46 7.61 -2.33
CA PRO A 117 -8.34 7.84 -1.19
C PRO A 117 -8.70 9.31 -0.98
N ALA A 118 -7.79 10.23 -1.32
CA ALA A 118 -8.07 11.66 -1.19
C ALA A 118 -9.11 12.15 -2.21
N ALA A 119 -9.26 11.46 -3.35
CA ALA A 119 -10.22 11.82 -4.38
C ALA A 119 -11.63 11.26 -4.11
N ASP A 120 -11.74 10.11 -3.44
CA ASP A 120 -13.02 9.41 -3.24
C ASP A 120 -13.41 9.23 -1.76
N GLY A 121 -12.69 9.87 -0.84
CA GLY A 121 -12.90 9.74 0.60
C GLY A 121 -12.62 8.31 1.13
N GLY A 122 -11.77 7.55 0.44
CA GLY A 122 -11.45 6.16 0.78
C GLY A 122 -12.58 5.17 0.53
N ALA A 123 -13.61 5.54 -0.24
CA ALA A 123 -14.75 4.66 -0.50
C ALA A 123 -14.36 3.41 -1.29
N ARG A 124 -13.58 3.54 -2.37
CA ARG A 124 -13.14 2.38 -3.16
C ARG A 124 -12.16 1.51 -2.40
N LEU A 125 -11.27 2.13 -1.62
CA LEU A 125 -10.34 1.42 -0.73
C LEU A 125 -11.10 0.51 0.24
N ARG A 126 -12.04 1.08 1.00
CA ARG A 126 -12.88 0.31 1.95
C ARG A 126 -13.64 -0.81 1.25
N SER A 127 -14.29 -0.49 0.13
CA SER A 127 -15.08 -1.45 -0.63
C SER A 127 -14.23 -2.60 -1.21
N TRP A 128 -12.96 -2.35 -1.54
CA TRP A 128 -12.05 -3.40 -1.98
C TRP A 128 -11.63 -4.31 -0.82
N LEU A 129 -11.25 -3.73 0.32
CA LEU A 129 -10.89 -4.49 1.53
C LEU A 129 -12.04 -5.40 2.01
N GLU A 130 -13.29 -4.91 1.97
CA GLU A 130 -14.48 -5.70 2.33
C GLU A 130 -14.72 -6.90 1.40
N ARG A 131 -14.32 -6.80 0.13
CA ARG A 131 -14.47 -7.87 -0.87
C ARG A 131 -13.29 -8.85 -0.92
N SER A 132 -12.18 -8.51 -0.27
CA SER A 132 -10.95 -9.27 -0.27
C SER A 132 -10.67 -9.86 1.12
N PRO A 133 -11.61 -10.65 1.71
CA PRO A 133 -11.37 -11.24 3.01
C PRO A 133 -10.11 -12.13 2.92
N ALA A 134 -9.26 -12.02 3.92
CA ALA A 134 -8.21 -13.02 4.14
C ALA A 134 -8.84 -14.41 4.30
N PRO A 135 -8.14 -15.48 3.90
CA PRO A 135 -8.63 -16.85 4.01
C PRO A 135 -8.95 -17.24 5.46
#